data_AF-A0AAV5TNI1-F1
#
_entry.id   AF-A0AAV5TNI1-F1
#
_cell.length_a   1.000
_cell.length_b   1.000
_cell.length_c   1.000
_cell.angle_alpha   90.00
_cell.angle_beta   90.00
_cell.angle_gamma   90.00
#
_symmetry.space_group_name_H-M   'P 1'
#
loop_
_entity.id
_entity.type
_entity.pdbx_description
1 polymer ?
#
loop_
_entity_poly.entity_id
_entity_poly.type
_entity_poly.pdbx_seq_one_letter_code
_entity_poly.pdbx_strand_id
1 'polypeptide(L)'
;GGGKSHSFLPSSMNFFKRKFSFTDEDDNGEVSLDEVASSPPSSFSLSKMAERVSSTISAPTSPVRSSDTLVRALERSLQPSTILPPQSYAPDAKTILIIDDDLIDWSKYFRSTGVSRIRVEQGNFSDVHLQCTEHTCIVEIKLREGESKHINIDAFLIGTDAALLPSSDRIIRSLITANIPSINSHSSTLSFLSFFDLKKQLRRFKLADGSSIPFLPSIHYPSFHKFNPTSHFPIVVSIGNEKKGQGKIKVSTSEELSDLEGIIYKAHINEEVEVEPFVDIKYDIHVQKVGREIKSFVRRGISSHWKSNASSAVLEQVKNNERHIEYLEAISNYLDGCSILSMDILVARDGREFVHSCNDRLRYFGESQEEDRRVLCSLIQQLLFPIYTGNGQTEGPSRRPIENGDKKENKNGWDPSLPTNQVISNGKDGNSGEDTMGQLNEHSQEYSEICLYH
;
A
#
# COMPACT_ATOMS: atom_id res chain seq x y z
N GLY A 1 49.95 20.27 56.32
CA GLY A 1 51.14 19.67 55.67
C GLY A 1 50.66 18.89 54.48
N GLY A 2 51.23 19.12 53.30
CA GLY A 2 50.64 18.79 52.00
C GLY A 2 50.82 17.37 51.48
N GLY A 3 50.27 17.17 50.28
CA GLY A 3 50.47 15.99 49.43
C GLY A 3 49.57 16.04 48.20
N LYS A 4 49.99 16.79 47.17
CA LYS A 4 49.37 16.87 45.84
C LYS A 4 49.80 15.70 44.95
N SER A 5 48.96 15.27 44.03
CA SER A 5 49.29 15.30 42.57
C SER A 5 48.08 14.96 41.71
N HIS A 6 47.96 15.70 40.61
CA HIS A 6 46.84 15.78 39.66
C HIS A 6 46.98 14.79 38.50
N SER A 7 45.86 14.42 37.87
CA SER A 7 45.78 14.24 36.41
C SER A 7 44.49 14.89 35.88
N PHE A 8 44.60 15.52 34.71
CA PHE A 8 43.63 16.43 34.07
C PHE A 8 43.05 15.81 32.79
N LEU A 9 41.76 16.06 32.51
CA LEU A 9 41.17 16.16 31.16
C LEU A 9 39.96 17.12 31.19
N PRO A 10 39.81 18.07 30.24
CA PRO A 10 38.54 18.74 29.99
C PRO A 10 38.02 18.70 28.54
N SER A 11 36.69 18.59 28.46
CA SER A 11 35.67 19.25 27.62
C SER A 11 35.76 19.43 26.09
N SER A 12 34.69 18.91 25.45
CA SER A 12 33.66 19.58 24.61
C SER A 12 33.87 19.99 23.14
N MET A 13 32.92 19.49 22.33
CA MET A 13 32.17 20.07 21.20
C MET A 13 32.88 20.39 19.87
N ASN A 14 32.32 19.86 18.77
CA ASN A 14 32.53 20.36 17.41
C ASN A 14 31.21 20.38 16.61
N PHE A 15 30.93 21.53 15.99
CA PHE A 15 29.83 21.81 15.06
C PHE A 15 30.34 21.92 13.60
N PHE A 16 29.41 21.70 12.67
CA PHE A 16 29.49 21.65 11.19
C PHE A 16 30.17 22.83 10.44
N LYS A 17 30.82 22.52 9.29
CA LYS A 17 30.58 23.15 7.98
C LYS A 17 31.36 22.45 6.84
N ARG A 18 30.67 21.89 5.84
CA ARG A 18 31.22 21.51 4.52
C ARG A 18 30.85 22.60 3.51
N LYS A 19 31.84 23.12 2.77
CA LYS A 19 31.67 24.04 1.64
C LYS A 19 31.74 23.24 0.32
N PHE A 20 30.81 23.52 -0.59
CA PHE A 20 30.88 23.15 -2.00
C PHE A 20 31.73 24.20 -2.75
N SER A 21 32.54 23.79 -3.72
CA SER A 21 33.17 24.66 -4.72
C SER A 21 32.70 24.24 -6.12
N PHE A 22 32.10 25.20 -6.82
CA PHE A 22 31.84 25.20 -8.27
C PHE A 22 33.00 25.94 -8.94
N THR A 23 33.46 25.47 -10.10
CA THR A 23 34.45 26.17 -10.93
C THR A 23 33.78 26.53 -12.24
N ASP A 24 33.65 27.83 -12.49
CA ASP A 24 33.33 28.44 -13.79
C ASP A 24 34.65 28.60 -14.57
N GLU A 25 34.65 28.26 -15.85
CA GLU A 25 35.62 28.79 -16.82
C GLU A 25 34.85 29.26 -18.07
N ASP A 26 34.84 30.59 -18.23
CA ASP A 26 34.58 31.29 -19.49
C ASP A 26 35.83 31.18 -20.38
N ASP A 27 35.66 30.95 -21.69
CA ASP A 27 36.65 31.42 -22.67
C ASP A 27 35.96 32.02 -23.90
N ASN A 28 36.50 33.17 -24.31
CA ASN A 28 36.02 34.07 -25.33
C ASN A 28 36.52 33.66 -26.71
N GLY A 29 35.67 33.76 -27.73
CA GLY A 29 36.07 33.66 -29.13
C GLY A 29 35.12 34.43 -30.03
N GLU A 30 35.44 35.69 -30.30
CA GLU A 30 34.73 36.60 -31.20
C GLU A 30 35.35 36.53 -32.62
N VAL A 31 34.58 36.19 -33.65
CA VAL A 31 34.86 36.59 -35.05
C VAL A 31 33.61 36.56 -35.96
N SER A 32 33.22 37.77 -36.38
CA SER A 32 32.77 38.23 -37.71
C SER A 32 31.51 37.68 -38.42
N LEU A 33 30.65 38.64 -38.76
CA LEU A 33 29.51 38.61 -39.69
C LEU A 33 29.95 38.68 -41.17
N ASP A 34 29.25 37.96 -42.06
CA ASP A 34 28.96 38.39 -43.43
C ASP A 34 27.65 37.76 -43.95
N GLU A 35 26.83 38.59 -44.60
CA GLU A 35 25.49 38.32 -45.16
C GLU A 35 25.53 37.51 -46.47
N VAL A 36 24.55 36.62 -46.72
CA VAL A 36 23.79 36.57 -48.00
C VAL A 36 22.38 36.01 -47.76
N ALA A 37 21.39 36.73 -48.30
CA ALA A 37 19.96 36.51 -48.23
C ALA A 37 19.41 35.29 -49.01
N SER A 38 18.34 34.67 -48.48
CA SER A 38 17.12 34.35 -49.26
C SER A 38 15.97 33.89 -48.32
N SER A 39 14.77 34.41 -48.56
CA SER A 39 13.48 34.02 -47.95
C SER A 39 12.37 34.31 -49.00
N PRO A 40 11.05 34.00 -48.85
CA PRO A 40 10.27 33.18 -47.89
C PRO A 40 9.26 32.25 -48.68
N PRO A 41 8.01 31.85 -48.26
CA PRO A 41 7.23 31.93 -47.00
C PRO A 41 6.64 30.55 -46.53
N SER A 42 5.98 30.33 -45.38
CA SER A 42 4.81 31.02 -44.83
C SER A 42 4.50 30.68 -43.36
N SER A 43 4.34 31.73 -42.57
CA SER A 43 3.45 31.96 -41.41
C SER A 43 2.75 30.78 -40.71
N PHE A 44 3.08 30.57 -39.43
CA PHE A 44 2.10 30.25 -38.39
C PHE A 44 2.31 31.20 -37.21
N SER A 45 1.34 32.11 -36.99
CA SER A 45 1.36 33.09 -35.90
C SER A 45 1.07 32.43 -34.55
N LEU A 46 1.97 32.62 -33.59
CA LEU A 46 1.87 32.21 -32.17
C LEU A 46 0.88 33.05 -31.33
N SER A 47 0.10 33.94 -31.95
CA SER A 47 -0.72 34.94 -31.25
C SER A 47 -2.13 34.45 -30.87
N LYS A 48 -2.43 33.15 -30.94
CA LYS A 48 -3.75 32.57 -30.61
C LYS A 48 -3.75 31.43 -29.58
N MET A 49 -2.64 31.17 -28.90
CA MET A 49 -2.55 30.17 -27.81
C MET A 49 -2.50 30.79 -26.39
N ALA A 50 -2.86 32.06 -26.23
CA ALA A 50 -2.85 32.74 -24.93
C ALA A 50 -4.17 32.62 -24.13
N GLU A 51 -5.17 31.86 -24.59
CA GLU A 51 -6.51 31.86 -23.97
C GLU A 51 -7.01 30.52 -23.42
N ARG A 52 -6.16 29.49 -23.30
CA ARG A 52 -6.52 28.26 -22.58
C ARG A 52 -5.37 27.72 -21.75
N VAL A 53 -5.22 28.28 -20.56
CA VAL A 53 -4.37 27.72 -19.50
C VAL A 53 -5.24 26.90 -18.58
N SER A 54 -5.10 25.57 -18.61
CA SER A 54 -5.59 24.69 -17.54
C SER A 54 -4.51 23.64 -17.23
N SER A 55 -3.86 23.88 -16.09
CA SER A 55 -3.18 22.94 -15.18
C SER A 55 -2.24 21.88 -15.78
N THR A 56 -0.96 22.24 -15.91
CA THR A 56 0.17 21.30 -15.77
C THR A 56 0.54 21.19 -14.28
N ILE A 57 0.49 20.00 -13.67
CA ILE A 57 0.90 19.80 -12.27
C ILE A 57 1.92 18.66 -12.19
N SER A 58 3.02 18.91 -11.50
CA SER A 58 3.99 17.91 -11.05
C SER A 58 4.12 18.03 -9.54
N ALA A 59 3.88 16.94 -8.80
CA ALA A 59 4.11 16.75 -7.36
C ALA A 59 3.46 17.82 -6.42
N PRO A 60 3.29 17.56 -5.11
CA PRO A 60 2.27 18.24 -4.33
C PRO A 60 2.73 19.65 -3.95
N THR A 61 2.32 20.67 -4.69
CA THR A 61 2.34 22.05 -4.20
C THR A 61 1.14 22.85 -4.74
N SER A 62 0.34 23.31 -3.79
CA SER A 62 -0.60 24.44 -3.71
C SER A 62 -1.08 25.19 -4.99
N PRO A 63 -2.37 25.58 -5.07
CA PRO A 63 -2.95 26.27 -6.22
C PRO A 63 -2.48 27.74 -6.39
N VAL A 64 -2.38 28.18 -7.65
CA VAL A 64 -2.11 29.55 -8.15
C VAL A 64 -3.35 30.44 -7.90
N ARG A 65 -3.46 31.28 -6.87
CA ARG A 65 -2.88 32.60 -6.51
C ARG A 65 -3.36 33.82 -7.35
N SER A 66 -4.50 34.41 -6.97
CA SER A 66 -4.79 35.83 -7.18
C SER A 66 -4.17 36.70 -6.05
N SER A 67 -3.82 37.94 -6.33
CA SER A 67 -3.12 38.86 -5.41
C SER A 67 -3.85 39.08 -4.08
N ASP A 68 -5.19 39.05 -4.09
CA ASP A 68 -6.03 39.20 -2.89
C ASP A 68 -6.00 37.97 -1.98
N THR A 69 -5.65 36.80 -2.54
CA THR A 69 -5.41 35.58 -1.75
C THR A 69 -4.06 35.60 -1.05
N LEU A 70 -3.05 36.29 -1.60
CA LEU A 70 -1.72 36.35 -0.99
C LEU A 70 -1.71 37.19 0.27
N VAL A 71 -2.41 38.33 0.28
CA VAL A 71 -2.54 39.17 1.47
C VAL A 71 -3.31 38.43 2.57
N ARG A 72 -4.43 37.77 2.23
CA ARG A 72 -5.18 36.93 3.20
C ARG A 72 -4.43 35.67 3.63
N ALA A 73 -3.57 35.10 2.79
CA ALA A 73 -2.73 33.95 3.13
C ALA A 73 -1.52 34.36 3.98
N LEU A 74 -0.94 35.54 3.75
CA LEU A 74 0.07 36.14 4.63
C LEU A 74 -0.53 36.51 5.99
N GLU A 75 -1.73 37.08 6.02
CA GLU A 75 -2.45 37.34 7.27
C GLU A 75 -2.75 36.06 8.05
N ARG A 76 -3.09 34.94 7.38
CA ARG A 76 -3.24 33.62 8.02
C ARG A 76 -1.92 32.96 8.42
N SER A 77 -0.84 33.19 7.65
CA SER A 77 0.49 32.64 7.92
C SER A 77 1.25 33.41 9.01
N LEU A 78 0.85 34.66 9.27
CA LEU A 78 1.37 35.50 10.34
C LEU A 78 0.54 35.36 11.63
N GLN A 79 -0.55 34.58 11.62
CA GLN A 79 -1.14 34.14 12.86
C GLN A 79 -0.26 33.02 13.42
N PRO A 80 0.26 33.15 14.66
CA PRO A 80 0.81 31.99 15.35
C PRO A 80 -0.26 30.90 15.28
N SER A 81 0.14 29.70 14.84
CA SER A 81 -0.68 28.49 14.88
C SER A 81 -1.57 28.57 16.10
N THR A 82 -2.84 28.90 15.88
CA THR A 82 -3.76 29.04 17.01
C THR A 82 -3.79 27.66 17.59
N ILE A 83 -3.13 27.49 18.74
CA ILE A 83 -3.16 26.25 19.50
C ILE A 83 -4.64 26.10 19.81
N LEU A 84 -5.34 25.34 18.98
CA LEU A 84 -6.72 24.98 19.24
C LEU A 84 -6.69 24.31 20.61
N PRO A 85 -7.59 24.69 21.53
CA PRO A 85 -7.58 24.13 22.86
C PRO A 85 -7.62 22.60 22.75
N PRO A 86 -6.91 21.88 23.63
CA PRO A 86 -6.88 20.42 23.60
C PRO A 86 -8.30 19.88 23.58
N GLN A 87 -8.58 19.00 22.62
CA GLN A 87 -9.92 18.44 22.42
C GLN A 87 -10.30 17.64 23.66
N SER A 88 -11.47 17.93 24.23
CA SER A 88 -12.02 17.14 25.32
C SER A 88 -12.66 15.87 24.76
N TYR A 89 -12.36 14.74 25.39
CA TYR A 89 -12.87 13.43 25.01
C TYR A 89 -13.88 12.93 26.03
N ALA A 90 -14.92 12.26 25.56
CA ALA A 90 -15.87 11.59 26.43
C ALA A 90 -15.17 10.46 27.19
N PRO A 91 -15.62 10.09 28.41
CA PRO A 91 -15.05 8.96 29.14
C PRO A 91 -15.12 7.63 28.37
N ASP A 92 -16.14 7.47 27.53
CA ASP A 92 -16.40 6.32 26.67
C ASP A 92 -15.90 6.53 25.23
N ALA A 93 -15.04 7.51 24.99
CA ALA A 93 -14.53 7.81 23.66
C ALA A 93 -13.76 6.61 23.08
N LYS A 94 -14.09 6.28 21.83
CA LYS A 94 -13.48 5.21 21.05
C LYS A 94 -12.17 5.69 20.45
N THR A 95 -11.12 4.88 20.53
CA THR A 95 -9.78 5.23 20.02
C THR A 95 -9.55 4.58 18.66
N ILE A 96 -9.25 5.38 17.64
CA ILE A 96 -8.85 4.89 16.33
C ILE A 96 -7.35 5.06 16.12
N LEU A 97 -6.71 4.02 15.58
CA LEU A 97 -5.34 4.11 15.08
C LEU A 97 -5.36 4.42 13.59
N ILE A 98 -4.70 5.50 13.18
CA ILE A 98 -4.49 5.82 11.78
C ILE A 98 -3.01 5.63 11.47
N ILE A 99 -2.71 4.64 10.63
CA ILE A 99 -1.36 4.38 10.15
C ILE A 99 -1.17 5.12 8.84
N ASP A 100 -0.53 6.29 8.88
CA ASP A 100 -0.27 7.13 7.70
C ASP A 100 0.98 7.99 7.91
N ASP A 101 1.33 8.84 6.94
CA ASP A 101 2.34 9.86 7.14
C ASP A 101 1.85 11.04 8.01
N ASP A 102 2.78 11.91 8.41
CA ASP A 102 2.50 13.09 9.23
C ASP A 102 2.06 14.31 8.39
N LEU A 103 1.94 14.18 7.06
CA LEU A 103 1.59 15.30 6.19
C LEU A 103 0.11 15.67 6.33
N ILE A 104 -0.73 14.71 6.71
CA ILE A 104 -2.16 14.88 6.90
C ILE A 104 -2.48 14.75 8.39
N ASP A 105 -2.97 15.84 9.00
CA ASP A 105 -3.59 15.76 10.33
C ASP A 105 -4.97 15.13 10.20
N TRP A 106 -5.07 13.82 10.49
CA TRP A 106 -6.35 13.12 10.41
C TRP A 106 -7.31 13.48 11.55
N SER A 107 -6.80 13.95 12.69
CA SER A 107 -7.64 14.34 13.83
C SER A 107 -8.63 15.43 13.47
N LYS A 108 -8.29 16.28 12.48
CA LYS A 108 -9.15 17.38 12.00
C LYS A 108 -10.51 16.92 11.46
N TYR A 109 -10.59 15.72 10.91
CA TYR A 109 -11.83 15.20 10.33
C TYR A 109 -12.79 14.61 11.38
N PHE A 110 -12.31 14.41 12.61
CA PHE A 110 -13.09 13.89 13.73
C PHE A 110 -13.40 14.95 14.79
N ARG A 111 -13.02 16.21 14.55
CA ARG A 111 -13.32 17.31 15.46
C ARG A 111 -14.82 17.61 15.49
N SER A 112 -15.39 17.66 16.69
CA SER A 112 -16.74 18.14 16.96
C SER A 112 -16.69 19.45 17.76
N THR A 113 -17.73 20.27 17.69
CA THR A 113 -17.83 21.56 18.41
C THR A 113 -18.06 21.39 19.94
N GLY A 114 -17.69 20.25 20.51
CA GLY A 114 -17.93 19.90 21.91
C GLY A 114 -17.05 18.73 22.36
N VAL A 115 -17.62 17.80 23.12
CA VAL A 115 -16.89 16.60 23.56
C VAL A 115 -16.82 15.60 22.40
N SER A 116 -15.61 15.15 22.09
CA SER A 116 -15.41 14.13 21.07
C SER A 116 -15.68 12.73 21.60
N ARG A 117 -16.38 11.93 20.81
CA ARG A 117 -16.54 10.49 21.05
C ARG A 117 -15.45 9.65 20.38
N ILE A 118 -14.60 10.28 19.57
CA ILE A 118 -13.50 9.60 18.88
C ILE A 118 -12.19 10.27 19.26
N ARG A 119 -11.25 9.46 19.74
CA ARG A 119 -9.85 9.81 19.92
C ARG A 119 -9.07 9.29 18.72
N VAL A 120 -8.29 10.16 18.09
CA VAL A 120 -7.45 9.79 16.95
C VAL A 120 -6.02 9.69 17.43
N GLU A 121 -5.42 8.52 17.24
CA GLU A 121 -4.00 8.27 17.45
C GLU A 121 -3.40 7.97 16.07
N GLN A 122 -2.31 8.65 15.73
CA GLN A 122 -1.70 8.58 14.41
C GLN A 122 -0.21 8.28 14.55
N GLY A 123 0.32 7.45 13.65
CA GLY A 123 1.75 7.14 13.57
C GLY A 123 2.05 6.32 12.32
N ASN A 124 3.31 6.33 11.87
CA ASN A 124 3.71 5.51 10.73
C ASN A 124 4.05 4.07 11.15
N PHE A 125 4.22 3.14 10.21
CA PHE A 125 4.61 1.76 10.53
C PHE A 125 5.95 1.67 11.28
N SER A 126 6.85 2.64 11.10
CA SER A 126 8.12 2.73 11.83
C SER A 126 7.96 3.01 13.33
N ASP A 127 6.86 3.67 13.69
CA ASP A 127 6.63 4.22 15.03
C ASP A 127 5.61 3.38 15.81
N VAL A 128 4.91 2.49 15.12
CA VAL A 128 3.88 1.61 15.67
C VAL A 128 4.48 0.25 16.02
N HIS A 129 4.41 -0.12 17.29
CA HIS A 129 4.71 -1.45 17.79
C HIS A 129 3.46 -2.10 18.36
N LEU A 130 3.31 -3.41 18.15
CA LEU A 130 2.15 -4.17 18.61
C LEU A 130 2.58 -5.24 19.60
N GLN A 131 1.88 -5.30 20.71
CA GLN A 131 1.91 -6.43 21.64
C GLN A 131 0.55 -7.11 21.62
N CYS A 132 0.45 -8.24 20.94
CA CYS A 132 -0.78 -9.03 20.84
C CYS A 132 -0.68 -10.31 21.69
N THR A 133 -1.77 -10.62 22.39
CA THR A 133 -2.05 -11.90 23.03
C THR A 133 -3.31 -12.51 22.41
N GLU A 134 -3.77 -13.65 22.92
CA GLU A 134 -5.05 -14.25 22.50
C GLU A 134 -6.27 -13.36 22.80
N HIS A 135 -6.14 -12.39 23.72
CA HIS A 135 -7.26 -11.61 24.23
C HIS A 135 -7.06 -10.09 24.14
N THR A 136 -5.83 -9.63 23.96
CA THR A 136 -5.49 -8.21 24.00
C THR A 136 -4.56 -7.83 22.86
N CYS A 137 -4.71 -6.62 22.35
CA CYS A 137 -3.77 -6.00 21.44
C CYS A 137 -3.49 -4.59 21.96
N ILE A 138 -2.29 -4.39 22.47
CA ILE A 138 -1.81 -3.10 22.94
C ILE A 138 -0.93 -2.52 21.84
N VAL A 139 -1.23 -1.29 21.45
CA VAL A 139 -0.42 -0.55 20.49
C VAL A 139 0.48 0.39 21.27
N GLU A 140 1.77 0.36 20.97
CA GLU A 140 2.73 1.34 21.44
C GLU A 140 3.10 2.25 20.26
N ILE A 141 2.91 3.56 20.44
CA ILE A 141 3.34 4.57 19.47
C ILE A 141 4.55 5.30 20.06
N LYS A 142 5.66 5.28 19.35
CA LYS A 142 6.85 6.06 19.69
C LYS A 142 6.65 7.52 19.34
N LEU A 143 6.82 8.39 20.32
CA LEU A 143 6.78 9.84 20.15
C LEU A 143 8.18 10.39 19.85
N ARG A 144 8.24 11.56 19.21
CA ARG A 144 9.51 12.20 18.80
C ARG A 144 10.45 12.53 19.96
N GLU A 145 9.94 12.59 21.19
CA GLU A 145 10.69 12.91 22.41
C GLU A 145 11.31 11.67 23.08
N GLY A 146 11.20 10.50 22.45
CA GLY A 146 11.70 9.23 23.00
C GLY A 146 10.76 8.58 24.03
N GLU A 147 9.63 9.23 24.32
CA GLU A 147 8.54 8.67 25.10
C GLU A 147 7.69 7.75 24.23
N SER A 148 7.18 6.67 24.84
CA SER A 148 6.26 5.74 24.20
C SER A 148 4.88 5.85 24.84
N LYS A 149 3.84 5.86 24.02
CA LYS A 149 2.45 5.88 24.47
C LYS A 149 1.80 4.53 24.19
N HIS A 150 1.32 3.87 25.23
CA HIS A 150 0.55 2.63 25.12
C HIS A 150 -0.95 2.94 25.04
N ILE A 151 -1.61 2.42 24.02
CA ILE A 151 -3.03 2.67 23.73
C ILE A 151 -3.74 1.36 23.43
N ASN A 152 -5.00 1.28 23.89
CA ASN A 152 -5.96 0.30 23.39
C ASN A 152 -6.75 0.95 22.25
N ILE A 153 -6.99 0.22 21.18
CA ILE A 153 -7.65 0.75 19.98
C ILE A 153 -8.93 -0.02 19.70
N ASP A 154 -9.96 0.71 19.29
CA ASP A 154 -11.29 0.19 18.94
C ASP A 154 -11.44 -0.02 17.43
N ALA A 155 -10.62 0.64 16.61
CA ALA A 155 -10.53 0.41 15.17
C ALA A 155 -9.18 0.89 14.63
N PHE A 156 -8.82 0.46 13.42
CA PHE A 156 -7.67 1.00 12.69
C PHE A 156 -7.99 1.35 11.23
N LEU A 157 -7.20 2.27 10.68
CA LEU A 157 -7.22 2.68 9.29
C LEU A 157 -5.78 2.75 8.77
N ILE A 158 -5.55 2.27 7.55
CA ILE A 158 -4.26 2.39 6.88
C ILE A 158 -4.39 3.44 5.78
N GLY A 159 -3.69 4.54 5.94
CA GLY A 159 -3.60 5.59 4.96
C GLY A 159 -2.78 5.18 3.75
N THR A 160 -2.90 5.97 2.70
CA THR A 160 -2.28 5.68 1.39
C THR A 160 -0.79 5.98 1.36
N ASP A 161 -0.35 6.93 2.18
CA ASP A 161 1.04 7.37 2.24
C ASP A 161 1.81 6.77 3.42
N ALA A 162 1.19 5.82 4.14
CA ALA A 162 1.86 4.95 5.11
C ALA A 162 3.12 4.32 4.49
N ALA A 163 4.28 4.54 5.12
CA ALA A 163 5.55 4.04 4.62
C ALA A 163 5.63 2.55 4.96
N LEU A 164 5.55 1.71 3.93
CA LEU A 164 5.58 0.27 4.13
C LEU A 164 6.98 -0.18 4.51
N LEU A 165 7.03 -1.10 5.47
CA LEU A 165 8.21 -1.81 5.92
C LEU A 165 8.01 -3.30 5.62
N PRO A 166 9.09 -4.11 5.60
CA PRO A 166 8.97 -5.56 5.49
C PRO A 166 8.06 -6.18 6.57
N SER A 167 7.90 -5.51 7.71
CA SER A 167 7.03 -5.93 8.81
C SER A 167 5.59 -5.42 8.69
N SER A 168 5.26 -4.51 7.77
CA SER A 168 3.91 -3.91 7.67
C SER A 168 2.83 -4.96 7.52
N ASP A 169 3.05 -5.96 6.65
CA ASP A 169 2.09 -7.05 6.45
C ASP A 169 1.86 -7.87 7.72
N ARG A 170 2.93 -8.08 8.52
CA ARG A 170 2.83 -8.77 9.81
C ARG A 170 2.03 -7.95 10.81
N ILE A 171 2.27 -6.64 10.88
CA ILE A 171 1.53 -5.70 11.74
C ILE A 171 0.04 -5.72 11.38
N ILE A 172 -0.29 -5.61 10.09
CA ILE A 172 -1.67 -5.63 9.59
C ILE A 172 -2.34 -6.96 9.93
N ARG A 173 -1.67 -8.09 9.67
CA ARG A 173 -2.17 -9.42 10.03
C ARG A 173 -2.40 -9.55 11.54
N SER A 174 -1.51 -9.02 12.38
CA SER A 174 -1.67 -9.04 13.83
C SER A 174 -2.87 -8.23 14.30
N LEU A 175 -3.15 -7.05 13.72
CA LEU A 175 -4.35 -6.25 14.03
C LEU A 175 -5.63 -6.99 13.64
N ILE A 176 -5.62 -7.64 12.47
CA ILE A 176 -6.73 -8.44 11.97
C ILE A 176 -6.97 -9.67 12.86
N THR A 177 -5.92 -10.41 13.23
CA THR A 177 -6.03 -11.57 14.12
C THR A 177 -6.48 -11.19 15.52
N ALA A 178 -6.15 -9.98 15.99
CA ALA A 178 -6.69 -9.40 17.23
C ALA A 178 -8.16 -8.95 17.10
N ASN A 179 -8.78 -9.18 15.94
CA ASN A 179 -10.16 -8.82 15.61
C ASN A 179 -10.48 -7.33 15.80
N ILE A 180 -9.50 -6.45 15.56
CA ILE A 180 -9.71 -4.99 15.64
C ILE A 180 -10.39 -4.53 14.35
N PRO A 181 -11.60 -3.94 14.40
CA PRO A 181 -12.31 -3.45 13.22
C PRO A 181 -11.49 -2.51 12.34
N SER A 182 -11.67 -2.59 11.02
CA SER A 182 -10.98 -1.74 10.05
C SER A 182 -11.85 -1.38 8.86
N ILE A 183 -11.37 -0.37 8.11
CA ILE A 183 -11.84 -0.08 6.75
C ILE A 183 -10.66 -0.22 5.79
N ASN A 184 -10.71 -1.12 4.79
CA ASN A 184 -11.79 -2.08 4.51
C ASN A 184 -11.89 -3.23 5.53
N SER A 185 -12.81 -4.17 5.29
CA SER A 185 -12.98 -5.40 6.07
C SER A 185 -11.68 -6.21 6.17
N HIS A 186 -11.59 -7.08 7.18
CA HIS A 186 -10.43 -7.96 7.35
C HIS A 186 -10.17 -8.86 6.15
N SER A 187 -11.23 -9.50 5.63
CA SER A 187 -11.18 -10.39 4.45
C SER A 187 -10.57 -9.67 3.25
N SER A 188 -11.10 -8.51 2.89
CA SER A 188 -10.60 -7.71 1.77
C SER A 188 -9.18 -7.20 1.99
N THR A 189 -8.87 -6.71 3.20
CA THR A 189 -7.52 -6.23 3.54
C THR A 189 -6.49 -7.35 3.38
N LEU A 190 -6.81 -8.56 3.85
CA LEU A 190 -5.95 -9.74 3.67
C LEU A 190 -5.78 -10.11 2.20
N SER A 191 -6.83 -10.02 1.37
CA SER A 191 -6.73 -10.25 -0.07
C SER A 191 -5.77 -9.27 -0.75
N PHE A 192 -5.73 -8.00 -0.32
CA PHE A 192 -4.80 -7.00 -0.86
C PHE A 192 -3.36 -7.15 -0.38
N LEU A 193 -3.11 -7.76 0.78
CA LEU A 193 -1.74 -8.15 1.18
C LEU A 193 -1.14 -9.19 0.20
N SER A 194 -1.97 -9.95 -0.51
CA SER A 194 -1.57 -10.92 -1.52
C SER A 194 -2.15 -10.54 -2.88
N PHE A 195 -1.91 -9.30 -3.33
CA PHE A 195 -2.54 -8.73 -4.52
C PHE A 195 -2.35 -9.59 -5.79
N PHE A 196 -1.19 -10.22 -5.98
CA PHE A 196 -0.98 -11.06 -7.17
C PHE A 196 -1.91 -12.28 -7.21
N ASP A 197 -2.21 -12.89 -6.07
CA ASP A 197 -3.18 -13.98 -6.00
C ASP A 197 -4.61 -13.49 -6.23
N LEU A 198 -4.96 -12.34 -5.64
CA LEU A 198 -6.22 -11.66 -5.92
C LEU A 198 -6.37 -11.35 -7.43
N LYS A 199 -5.33 -10.82 -8.08
CA LYS A 199 -5.31 -10.54 -9.52
C LYS A 199 -5.55 -11.80 -10.35
N LYS A 200 -4.96 -12.95 -9.99
CA LYS A 200 -5.21 -14.25 -10.64
C LYS A 200 -6.67 -14.70 -10.47
N GLN A 201 -7.24 -14.51 -9.28
CA GLN A 201 -8.65 -14.85 -9.02
C GLN A 201 -9.60 -13.96 -9.83
N LEU A 202 -9.38 -12.64 -9.83
CA LEU A 202 -10.18 -11.66 -10.56
C LEU A 202 -10.11 -11.86 -12.08
N ARG A 203 -8.97 -12.33 -12.61
CA ARG A 203 -8.85 -12.71 -14.03
C ARG A 203 -9.75 -13.86 -14.46
N ARG A 204 -10.02 -14.79 -13.54
CA ARG A 204 -10.89 -15.95 -13.77
C ARG A 204 -12.36 -15.62 -13.51
N PHE A 205 -12.63 -14.55 -12.78
CA PHE A 205 -13.97 -14.08 -12.49
C PHE A 205 -14.69 -13.64 -13.76
N LYS A 206 -16.00 -13.92 -13.81
CA LYS A 206 -16.90 -13.56 -14.89
C LYS A 206 -17.94 -12.58 -14.37
N LEU A 207 -18.15 -11.52 -15.12
CA LEU A 207 -19.20 -10.53 -14.88
C LEU A 207 -20.58 -11.16 -15.15
N ALA A 208 -21.64 -10.46 -14.77
CA ALA A 208 -23.02 -10.93 -14.93
C ALA A 208 -23.39 -11.19 -16.40
N ASP A 209 -22.79 -10.44 -17.33
CA ASP A 209 -22.94 -10.60 -18.78
C ASP A 209 -22.06 -11.73 -19.38
N GLY A 210 -21.32 -12.47 -18.55
CA GLY A 210 -20.40 -13.55 -18.96
C GLY A 210 -19.05 -13.06 -19.49
N SER A 211 -18.82 -11.75 -19.57
CA SER A 211 -17.53 -11.19 -19.96
C SER A 211 -16.51 -11.28 -18.82
N SER A 212 -15.24 -11.03 -19.14
CA SER A 212 -14.16 -10.92 -18.13
C SER A 212 -13.70 -9.49 -18.00
N ILE A 213 -13.23 -9.14 -16.80
CA ILE A 213 -12.50 -7.89 -16.58
C ILE A 213 -11.19 -7.97 -17.37
N PRO A 214 -10.86 -6.97 -18.22
CA PRO A 214 -9.72 -7.04 -19.12
C PRO A 214 -8.41 -6.73 -18.39
N PHE A 215 -8.02 -7.57 -17.43
CA PHE A 215 -6.73 -7.42 -16.76
C PHE A 215 -5.57 -7.60 -17.73
N LEU A 216 -4.52 -6.80 -17.54
CA LEU A 216 -3.27 -6.98 -18.28
C LEU A 216 -2.71 -8.39 -18.00
N PRO A 217 -2.37 -9.18 -19.03
CA PRO A 217 -1.85 -10.51 -18.81
C PRO A 217 -0.47 -10.42 -18.18
N SER A 218 -0.24 -11.19 -17.12
CA SER A 218 1.02 -11.20 -16.39
C SER A 218 1.50 -12.61 -16.06
N ILE A 219 2.82 -12.75 -15.89
CA ILE A 219 3.50 -13.92 -15.34
C ILE A 219 3.98 -13.52 -13.94
N HIS A 220 3.61 -14.29 -12.93
CA HIS A 220 3.97 -14.02 -11.53
C HIS A 220 4.92 -15.09 -11.00
N TYR A 221 6.03 -14.67 -10.42
CA TYR A 221 7.04 -15.47 -9.75
C TYR A 221 7.02 -15.14 -8.25
N PRO A 222 6.33 -15.96 -7.41
CA PRO A 222 6.33 -15.75 -5.95
C PRO A 222 7.72 -15.88 -5.32
N SER A 223 8.57 -16.71 -5.94
CA SER A 223 9.98 -16.85 -5.60
C SER A 223 10.77 -16.86 -6.90
N PHE A 224 11.57 -15.82 -7.10
CA PHE A 224 12.30 -15.63 -8.34
C PHE A 224 13.61 -16.43 -8.35
N HIS A 225 13.81 -17.20 -9.42
CA HIS A 225 15.04 -17.94 -9.66
C HIS A 225 15.63 -17.59 -11.03
N LYS A 226 14.78 -17.57 -12.06
CA LYS A 226 15.12 -17.20 -13.43
C LYS A 226 13.87 -16.79 -14.20
N PHE A 227 14.04 -15.98 -15.24
CA PHE A 227 12.98 -15.71 -16.20
C PHE A 227 12.76 -16.90 -17.13
N ASN A 228 11.53 -17.05 -17.60
CA ASN A 228 11.25 -17.96 -18.71
C ASN A 228 11.72 -17.31 -20.02
N PRO A 229 12.29 -18.09 -20.96
CA PRO A 229 12.62 -17.57 -22.28
C PRO A 229 11.40 -16.94 -22.94
N THR A 230 11.55 -15.70 -23.42
CA THR A 230 10.51 -14.96 -24.14
C THR A 230 11.12 -14.27 -25.33
N SER A 231 10.40 -14.25 -26.45
CA SER A 231 10.73 -13.43 -27.63
C SER A 231 9.84 -12.18 -27.75
N HIS A 232 8.88 -12.03 -26.84
CA HIS A 232 7.90 -10.95 -26.87
C HIS A 232 8.43 -9.74 -26.09
N PHE A 233 9.22 -8.90 -26.75
CA PHE A 233 9.68 -7.61 -26.22
C PHE A 233 8.96 -6.44 -26.89
N PRO A 234 8.82 -5.29 -26.21
CA PRO A 234 9.27 -5.02 -24.84
C PRO A 234 8.32 -5.57 -23.76
N ILE A 235 8.89 -5.86 -22.58
CA ILE A 235 8.16 -6.26 -21.36
C ILE A 235 8.41 -5.27 -20.22
N VAL A 236 7.58 -5.34 -19.20
CA VAL A 236 7.75 -4.64 -17.94
C VAL A 236 7.93 -5.68 -16.84
N VAL A 237 9.06 -5.61 -16.14
CA VAL A 237 9.35 -6.41 -14.96
C VAL A 237 9.09 -5.55 -13.72
N SER A 238 8.25 -6.02 -12.81
CA SER A 238 7.99 -5.41 -11.51
C SER A 238 8.56 -6.30 -10.42
N ILE A 239 9.44 -5.75 -9.59
CA ILE A 239 10.06 -6.45 -8.46
C ILE A 239 9.45 -5.91 -7.16
N GLY A 240 8.92 -6.80 -6.32
CA GLY A 240 8.25 -6.49 -5.06
C GLY A 240 6.84 -5.94 -5.21
N ASN A 241 6.15 -5.81 -4.08
CA ASN A 241 4.82 -5.20 -3.98
C ASN A 241 4.92 -3.68 -3.81
N GLU A 242 5.73 -3.02 -4.64
CA GLU A 242 6.07 -1.61 -4.45
C GLU A 242 5.07 -0.64 -5.08
N LYS A 243 4.68 0.35 -4.28
CA LYS A 243 3.81 1.45 -4.67
C LYS A 243 4.63 2.54 -5.35
N LYS A 244 3.99 3.33 -6.23
CA LYS A 244 4.56 4.51 -6.90
C LYS A 244 5.59 4.23 -8.03
N GLY A 245 5.72 2.98 -8.50
CA GLY A 245 6.47 2.65 -9.73
C GLY A 245 7.98 2.43 -9.54
N GLN A 246 8.42 2.35 -8.28
CA GLN A 246 9.72 1.76 -7.90
C GLN A 246 9.69 0.25 -8.21
N GLY A 247 10.86 -0.36 -8.44
CA GLY A 247 10.97 -1.77 -8.85
C GLY A 247 10.45 -2.11 -10.26
N LYS A 248 9.84 -1.17 -11.00
CA LYS A 248 9.34 -1.38 -12.36
C LYS A 248 10.36 -1.03 -13.43
N ILE A 249 10.71 -1.98 -14.27
CA ILE A 249 11.78 -1.86 -15.26
C ILE A 249 11.21 -2.27 -16.62
N LYS A 250 11.36 -1.39 -17.62
CA LYS A 250 11.04 -1.75 -19.01
C LYS A 250 12.26 -2.44 -19.59
N VAL A 251 12.06 -3.64 -20.12
CA VAL A 251 13.10 -4.46 -20.74
C VAL A 251 12.74 -4.62 -22.21
N SER A 252 13.66 -4.23 -23.09
CA SER A 252 13.44 -4.13 -24.53
C SER A 252 14.11 -5.25 -25.32
N THR A 253 15.05 -5.98 -24.73
CA THR A 253 15.79 -7.07 -25.38
C THR A 253 16.01 -8.26 -24.45
N SER A 254 16.39 -9.40 -25.03
CA SER A 254 16.71 -10.60 -24.25
C SER A 254 18.01 -10.43 -23.46
N GLU A 255 18.95 -9.63 -23.95
CA GLU A 255 20.19 -9.31 -23.27
C GLU A 255 19.91 -8.49 -22.00
N GLU A 256 19.08 -7.44 -22.11
CA GLU A 256 18.66 -6.64 -20.95
C GLU A 256 17.93 -7.49 -19.89
N LEU A 257 17.15 -8.48 -20.32
CA LEU A 257 16.47 -9.41 -19.41
C LEU A 257 17.48 -10.29 -18.65
N SER A 258 18.51 -10.78 -19.35
CA SER A 258 19.58 -11.59 -18.75
C SER A 258 20.41 -10.77 -17.76
N ASP A 259 20.71 -9.52 -18.06
CA ASP A 259 21.41 -8.61 -17.15
C ASP A 259 20.57 -8.34 -15.90
N LEU A 260 19.27 -8.10 -16.07
CA LEU A 260 18.35 -7.92 -14.94
C LEU A 260 18.26 -9.18 -14.07
N GLU A 261 18.22 -10.37 -14.67
CA GLU A 261 18.26 -11.65 -13.92
C GLU A 261 19.52 -11.74 -13.04
N GLY A 262 20.68 -11.41 -13.60
CA GLY A 262 21.95 -11.40 -12.87
C GLY A 262 21.97 -10.40 -11.71
N ILE A 263 21.35 -9.22 -11.89
CA ILE A 263 21.20 -8.22 -10.83
C ILE A 263 20.31 -8.75 -9.71
N ILE A 264 19.15 -9.31 -10.04
CA ILE A 264 18.21 -9.84 -9.05
C ILE A 264 18.87 -10.96 -8.23
N TYR A 265 19.57 -11.88 -8.91
CA TYR A 265 20.28 -12.97 -8.27
C TYR A 265 21.38 -12.47 -7.31
N LYS A 266 22.21 -11.52 -7.76
CA LYS A 266 23.34 -11.01 -6.97
C LYS A 266 22.91 -10.12 -5.82
N ALA A 267 21.80 -9.39 -5.97
CA ALA A 267 21.25 -8.56 -4.92
C ALA A 267 20.49 -9.35 -3.85
N HIS A 268 20.39 -10.68 -3.99
CA HIS A 268 19.65 -11.57 -3.08
C HIS A 268 18.22 -11.06 -2.82
N ILE A 269 17.58 -10.54 -3.87
CA ILE A 269 16.22 -10.01 -3.78
C ILE A 269 15.28 -11.19 -3.54
N ASN A 270 14.69 -11.23 -2.34
CA ASN A 270 13.71 -12.24 -1.94
C ASN A 270 12.27 -11.71 -2.06
N GLU A 271 12.01 -10.96 -3.13
CA GLU A 271 10.73 -10.32 -3.40
C GLU A 271 10.03 -11.04 -4.56
N GLU A 272 8.71 -10.91 -4.62
CA GLU A 272 7.91 -11.42 -5.73
C GLU A 272 8.22 -10.65 -7.02
N VAL A 273 8.19 -11.32 -8.17
CA VAL A 273 8.45 -10.69 -9.47
C VAL A 273 7.27 -10.91 -10.40
N GLU A 274 6.79 -9.83 -11.03
CA GLU A 274 5.75 -9.89 -12.06
C GLU A 274 6.28 -9.40 -13.40
N VAL A 275 5.97 -10.13 -14.47
CA VAL A 275 6.33 -9.78 -15.85
C VAL A 275 5.06 -9.55 -16.66
N GLU A 276 4.97 -8.39 -17.30
CA GLU A 276 3.83 -7.94 -18.08
C GLU A 276 4.27 -7.47 -19.47
N PRO A 277 3.43 -7.56 -20.52
CA PRO A 277 3.76 -6.95 -21.80
C PRO A 277 3.78 -5.42 -21.65
N PHE A 278 4.72 -4.77 -22.34
CA PHE A 278 4.71 -3.32 -22.42
C PHE A 278 3.50 -2.84 -23.24
N VAL A 279 2.71 -1.94 -22.66
CA VAL A 279 1.60 -1.28 -23.35
C VAL A 279 2.02 0.13 -23.71
N ASP A 280 1.95 0.49 -25.00
CA ASP A 280 2.10 1.88 -25.43
C ASP A 280 0.82 2.65 -25.10
N ILE A 281 0.84 3.33 -23.95
CA ILE A 281 -0.31 4.02 -23.38
C ILE A 281 -0.50 5.41 -23.99
N LYS A 282 -1.76 5.74 -24.26
CA LYS A 282 -2.19 7.09 -24.63
C LYS A 282 -2.51 7.93 -23.40
N TYR A 283 -3.14 7.31 -22.40
CA TYR A 283 -3.45 7.87 -21.09
C TYR A 283 -3.85 6.72 -20.14
N ASP A 284 -3.92 7.01 -18.85
CA ASP A 284 -4.46 6.09 -17.85
C ASP A 284 -5.73 6.67 -17.20
N ILE A 285 -6.66 5.80 -16.81
CA ILE A 285 -7.90 6.15 -16.13
C ILE A 285 -7.83 5.58 -14.72
N HIS A 286 -7.98 6.44 -13.72
CA HIS A 286 -8.14 6.04 -12.33
C HIS A 286 -9.61 6.11 -11.96
N VAL A 287 -10.18 5.00 -11.49
CA VAL A 287 -11.55 4.94 -10.99
C VAL A 287 -11.49 4.59 -9.52
N GLN A 288 -12.07 5.43 -8.67
CA GLN A 288 -12.11 5.24 -7.22
C GLN A 288 -13.54 5.18 -6.70
N LYS A 289 -13.75 4.33 -5.71
CA LYS A 289 -14.95 4.21 -4.88
C LYS A 289 -14.60 4.60 -3.45
N VAL A 290 -15.32 5.57 -2.91
CA VAL A 290 -15.22 6.02 -1.51
C VAL A 290 -16.61 5.95 -0.90
N GLY A 291 -16.87 4.91 -0.12
CA GLY A 291 -18.22 4.59 0.37
C GLY A 291 -19.17 4.32 -0.79
N ARG A 292 -20.09 5.26 -1.04
CA ARG A 292 -21.07 5.20 -2.14
C ARG A 292 -20.69 6.04 -3.35
N GLU A 293 -19.70 6.91 -3.22
CA GLU A 293 -19.28 7.80 -4.31
C GLU A 293 -18.28 7.09 -5.21
N ILE A 294 -18.50 7.18 -6.52
CA ILE A 294 -17.55 6.72 -7.54
C ILE A 294 -17.11 7.91 -8.38
N LYS A 295 -15.80 8.07 -8.55
CA LYS A 295 -15.19 9.15 -9.34
C LYS A 295 -14.17 8.57 -10.31
N SER A 296 -14.15 9.10 -11.53
CA SER A 296 -13.19 8.73 -12.57
C SER A 296 -12.28 9.92 -12.90
N PHE A 297 -10.99 9.65 -13.05
CA PHE A 297 -9.98 10.63 -13.43
C PHE A 297 -9.17 10.10 -14.61
N VAL A 298 -8.89 10.94 -15.58
CA VAL A 298 -7.94 10.65 -16.65
C VAL A 298 -6.63 11.34 -16.32
N ARG A 299 -5.54 10.57 -16.37
CA ARG A 299 -4.18 11.08 -16.23
C ARG A 299 -3.45 10.95 -17.56
N ARG A 300 -2.89 12.07 -18.03
CA ARG A 300 -2.07 12.14 -19.25
C ARG A 300 -0.67 12.57 -18.88
N GLY A 301 0.31 11.69 -19.09
CA GLY A 301 1.72 12.04 -18.95
C GLY A 301 2.07 13.20 -19.88
N ILE A 302 2.72 14.24 -19.35
CA ILE A 302 3.19 15.38 -20.13
C ILE A 302 4.56 15.07 -20.73
N SER A 303 5.35 14.22 -20.05
CA SER A 303 6.64 13.77 -20.56
C SER A 303 6.51 12.54 -21.45
N SER A 304 7.53 12.30 -22.29
CA SER A 304 7.68 11.06 -23.07
C SER A 304 8.04 9.83 -22.23
N HIS A 305 8.02 9.95 -20.90
CA HIS A 305 8.33 8.85 -20.00
C HIS A 305 7.21 7.81 -19.99
N TRP A 306 7.56 6.54 -20.14
CA TRP A 306 6.59 5.47 -20.28
C TRP A 306 5.77 5.19 -19.01
N LYS A 307 6.28 5.61 -17.85
CA LYS A 307 5.55 5.61 -16.58
C LYS A 307 4.83 6.94 -16.41
N SER A 308 3.52 6.98 -16.67
CA SER A 308 2.70 8.19 -16.47
C SER A 308 2.76 8.76 -15.05
N ASN A 309 3.04 7.94 -14.04
CA ASN A 309 3.12 8.35 -12.63
C ASN A 309 4.50 8.89 -12.22
N ALA A 310 5.52 8.77 -13.06
CA ALA A 310 6.89 9.17 -12.75
C ALA A 310 7.22 10.60 -13.23
N SER A 311 6.30 11.25 -13.94
CA SER A 311 6.52 12.58 -14.52
C SER A 311 5.32 13.50 -14.30
N SER A 312 5.48 14.78 -14.61
CA SER A 312 4.37 15.73 -14.64
C SER A 312 3.22 15.16 -15.49
N ALA A 313 2.01 15.21 -14.97
CA ALA A 313 0.84 14.68 -15.65
C ALA A 313 -0.33 15.65 -15.50
N VAL A 314 -1.14 15.77 -16.55
CA VAL A 314 -2.43 16.45 -16.46
C VAL A 314 -3.42 15.43 -15.90
N LEU A 315 -4.10 15.81 -14.82
CA LEU A 315 -5.16 15.02 -14.22
C LEU A 315 -6.49 15.77 -14.40
N GLU A 316 -7.45 15.11 -15.01
CA GLU A 316 -8.78 15.65 -15.29
C GLU A 316 -9.84 14.71 -14.72
N GLN A 317 -10.76 15.23 -13.91
CA GLN A 317 -11.93 14.46 -13.51
C GLN A 317 -12.87 14.34 -14.71
N VAL A 318 -13.26 13.11 -15.04
CA VAL A 318 -14.15 12.83 -16.18
C VAL A 318 -15.45 12.22 -15.70
N LYS A 319 -16.46 12.23 -16.57
CA LYS A 319 -17.71 11.50 -16.33
C LYS A 319 -17.41 10.01 -16.20
N ASN A 320 -18.02 9.37 -15.20
CA ASN A 320 -17.88 7.93 -15.00
C ASN A 320 -18.38 7.15 -16.22
N ASN A 321 -17.61 6.14 -16.60
CA ASN A 321 -18.00 5.15 -17.61
C ASN A 321 -18.71 3.98 -16.92
N GLU A 322 -19.91 3.63 -17.39
CA GLU A 322 -20.73 2.54 -16.84
C GLU A 322 -19.97 1.21 -16.82
N ARG A 323 -19.17 0.93 -17.85
CA ARG A 323 -18.38 -0.29 -17.93
C ARG A 323 -17.27 -0.35 -16.89
N HIS A 324 -16.65 0.80 -16.59
CA HIS A 324 -15.61 0.87 -15.55
C HIS A 324 -16.20 0.78 -14.15
N ILE A 325 -17.39 1.35 -13.95
CA ILE A 325 -18.17 1.17 -12.71
C ILE A 325 -18.49 -0.30 -12.50
N GLU A 326 -19.00 -0.99 -13.54
CA GLU A 326 -19.34 -2.42 -13.46
C GLU A 326 -18.13 -3.26 -13.04
N TYR A 327 -16.94 -3.01 -13.59
CA TYR A 327 -15.70 -3.68 -13.17
C TYR A 327 -15.36 -3.39 -11.71
N LEU A 328 -15.43 -2.13 -11.28
CA LEU A 328 -15.10 -1.73 -9.91
C LEU A 328 -16.08 -2.34 -8.90
N GLU A 329 -17.37 -2.33 -9.21
CA GLU A 329 -18.42 -2.91 -8.36
C GLU A 329 -18.31 -4.44 -8.31
N ALA A 330 -18.02 -5.10 -9.43
CA ALA A 330 -17.76 -6.53 -9.45
C ALA A 330 -16.58 -6.92 -8.54
N ILE A 331 -15.47 -6.18 -8.59
CA ILE A 331 -14.31 -6.40 -7.71
C ILE A 331 -14.68 -6.11 -6.25
N SER A 332 -15.41 -5.02 -6.00
CA SER A 332 -15.88 -4.66 -4.66
C SER A 332 -16.75 -5.76 -4.05
N ASN A 333 -17.68 -6.32 -4.83
CA ASN A 333 -18.57 -7.40 -4.39
C ASN A 333 -17.82 -8.73 -4.21
N TYR A 334 -16.81 -9.01 -5.03
CA TYR A 334 -15.93 -10.17 -4.85
C TYR A 334 -15.18 -10.14 -3.50
N LEU A 335 -14.90 -8.93 -3.00
CA LEU A 335 -14.16 -8.65 -1.78
C LEU A 335 -15.08 -8.33 -0.58
N ASP A 336 -16.23 -8.99 -0.50
CA ASP A 336 -17.23 -8.80 0.57
C ASP A 336 -17.74 -7.35 0.72
N GLY A 337 -17.75 -6.58 -0.37
CA GLY A 337 -18.29 -5.22 -0.40
C GLY A 337 -17.31 -4.15 0.10
N CYS A 338 -16.11 -4.07 -0.49
CA CYS A 338 -15.15 -3.01 -0.16
C CYS A 338 -15.78 -1.61 -0.20
N SER A 339 -15.65 -0.87 0.91
CA SER A 339 -16.10 0.52 0.98
C SER A 339 -15.13 1.45 0.26
N ILE A 340 -13.86 1.09 0.24
CA ILE A 340 -12.76 1.85 -0.33
C ILE A 340 -12.09 0.98 -1.39
N LEU A 341 -12.11 1.40 -2.65
CA LEU A 341 -11.48 0.63 -3.71
C LEU A 341 -11.10 1.56 -4.85
N SER A 342 -9.95 1.34 -5.45
CA SER A 342 -9.59 1.98 -6.71
C SER A 342 -9.07 0.97 -7.72
N MET A 343 -9.17 1.37 -8.99
CA MET A 343 -8.72 0.60 -10.14
C MET A 343 -8.06 1.55 -11.14
N ASP A 344 -6.88 1.17 -11.64
CA ASP A 344 -6.18 1.87 -12.70
C ASP A 344 -6.33 1.09 -14.02
N ILE A 345 -6.76 1.79 -15.07
CA ILE A 345 -6.97 1.25 -16.41
C ILE A 345 -5.99 1.94 -17.36
N LEU A 346 -5.18 1.16 -18.05
CA LEU A 346 -4.31 1.64 -19.12
C LEU A 346 -5.08 1.66 -20.43
N VAL A 347 -5.10 2.81 -21.11
CA VAL A 347 -5.68 2.92 -22.45
C VAL A 347 -4.54 2.98 -23.46
N ALA A 348 -4.40 1.93 -24.24
CA ALA A 348 -3.39 1.82 -25.29
C ALA A 348 -3.68 2.79 -26.45
N ARG A 349 -2.67 3.12 -27.25
CA ARG A 349 -2.84 3.98 -28.44
C ARG A 349 -3.79 3.41 -29.50
N ASP A 350 -3.93 2.09 -29.53
CA ASP A 350 -4.88 1.37 -30.38
C ASP A 350 -6.32 1.35 -29.83
N GLY A 351 -6.54 1.93 -28.65
CA GLY A 351 -7.85 2.03 -28.00
C GLY A 351 -8.21 0.87 -27.09
N ARG A 352 -7.37 -0.16 -26.95
CA ARG A 352 -7.61 -1.25 -25.99
C ARG A 352 -7.42 -0.77 -24.56
N GLU A 353 -8.28 -1.25 -23.67
CA GLU A 353 -8.25 -0.93 -22.24
C GLU A 353 -7.80 -2.15 -21.45
N PHE A 354 -6.86 -1.94 -20.53
CA PHE A 354 -6.34 -2.99 -19.65
C PHE A 354 -6.41 -2.55 -18.20
N VAL A 355 -7.11 -3.32 -17.36
CA VAL A 355 -7.05 -3.15 -15.91
C VAL A 355 -5.66 -3.58 -15.45
N HIS A 356 -4.91 -2.64 -14.90
CA HIS A 356 -3.49 -2.83 -14.56
C HIS A 356 -3.28 -3.05 -13.06
N SER A 357 -3.98 -2.28 -12.22
CA SER A 357 -3.89 -2.40 -10.76
C SER A 357 -5.22 -2.11 -10.09
N CYS A 358 -5.42 -2.71 -8.92
CA CYS A 358 -6.48 -2.35 -7.98
C CYS A 358 -5.86 -2.09 -6.61
N ASN A 359 -6.40 -1.15 -5.84
CA ASN A 359 -5.87 -0.81 -4.51
C ASN A 359 -7.01 -0.56 -3.52
N ASP A 360 -6.84 -1.04 -2.29
CA ASP A 360 -7.68 -0.72 -1.12
C ASP A 360 -7.28 0.58 -0.42
N ARG A 361 -6.13 1.15 -0.76
CA ARG A 361 -5.62 2.41 -0.21
C ARG A 361 -5.64 3.48 -1.29
N LEU A 362 -6.56 4.43 -1.18
CA LEU A 362 -6.87 5.41 -2.23
C LEU A 362 -5.80 6.47 -2.38
N ARG A 363 -5.23 6.59 -3.57
CA ARG A 363 -4.56 7.84 -3.92
C ARG A 363 -5.63 8.90 -4.16
N TYR A 364 -5.70 9.88 -3.26
CA TYR A 364 -6.64 10.98 -3.40
C TYR A 364 -6.17 11.93 -4.52
N PHE A 365 -7.10 12.33 -5.38
CA PHE A 365 -6.82 13.14 -6.55
C PHE A 365 -7.63 14.44 -6.60
N GLY A 366 -7.09 15.44 -7.32
CA GLY A 366 -7.81 16.67 -7.67
C GLY A 366 -8.21 17.52 -6.46
N GLU A 367 -9.33 18.23 -6.60
CA GLU A 367 -9.91 19.08 -5.55
C GLU A 367 -10.80 18.29 -4.56
N SER A 368 -11.18 17.04 -4.90
CA SER A 368 -12.06 16.21 -4.08
C SER A 368 -11.38 15.53 -2.90
N GLN A 369 -10.05 15.63 -2.76
CA GLN A 369 -9.29 14.87 -1.77
C GLN A 369 -9.77 15.09 -0.33
N GLU A 370 -10.05 16.35 0.03
CA GLU A 370 -10.55 16.67 1.37
C GLU A 370 -11.93 16.07 1.61
N GLU A 371 -12.78 16.00 0.58
CA GLU A 371 -14.09 15.39 0.68
C GLU A 371 -14.01 13.87 0.77
N ASP A 372 -13.16 13.25 -0.05
CA ASP A 372 -12.93 11.80 -0.02
C ASP A 372 -12.42 11.35 1.37
N ARG A 373 -11.52 12.13 2.00
CA ARG A 373 -11.09 11.89 3.39
C ARG A 373 -12.22 12.05 4.39
N ARG A 374 -13.10 13.05 4.25
CA ARG A 374 -14.29 13.20 5.11
C ARG A 374 -15.24 12.01 4.99
N VAL A 375 -15.47 11.52 3.76
CA VAL A 375 -16.29 10.33 3.54
C VAL A 375 -15.66 9.12 4.23
N LEU A 376 -14.35 8.90 4.09
CA LEU A 376 -13.64 7.84 4.81
C LEU A 376 -13.79 7.95 6.34
N CYS A 377 -13.63 9.16 6.89
CA CYS A 377 -13.83 9.42 8.31
C CYS A 377 -15.28 9.20 8.77
N SER A 378 -16.26 9.49 7.90
CA SER A 378 -17.67 9.18 8.18
C SER A 378 -17.93 7.67 8.18
N LEU A 379 -17.25 6.90 7.32
CA LEU A 379 -17.42 5.45 7.29
C LEU A 379 -16.88 4.78 8.56
N ILE A 380 -15.71 5.21 9.05
CA ILE A 380 -15.15 4.66 10.29
C ILE A 380 -15.97 5.08 11.52
N GLN A 381 -16.59 6.27 11.49
CA GLN A 381 -17.58 6.67 12.50
C GLN A 381 -18.79 5.73 12.51
N GLN A 382 -19.31 5.35 11.34
CA GLN A 382 -20.42 4.40 11.23
C GLN A 382 -20.03 2.98 11.66
N LEU A 383 -18.77 2.58 11.43
CA LEU A 383 -18.22 1.31 11.91
C LEU A 383 -18.19 1.25 13.45
N LEU A 384 -17.76 2.33 14.10
CA LEU A 384 -17.67 2.41 15.57
C LEU A 384 -19.01 2.63 16.26
N PHE A 385 -19.88 3.42 15.64
CA PHE A 385 -21.18 3.79 16.18
C PHE A 385 -22.29 3.47 15.17
N PRO A 386 -22.56 2.19 14.92
CA PRO A 386 -23.62 1.79 14.01
C PRO A 386 -24.95 2.35 14.51
N ILE A 387 -25.66 3.07 13.65
CA ILE A 387 -27.01 3.54 13.95
C ILE A 387 -27.90 2.30 13.96
N TYR A 388 -28.32 1.86 15.15
CA TYR A 388 -29.41 0.90 15.28
C TYR A 388 -30.70 1.58 14.81
N THR A 389 -30.98 1.53 13.51
CA THR A 389 -32.33 1.79 13.01
C THR A 389 -33.19 0.61 13.48
N GLY A 390 -33.94 0.83 14.55
CA GLY A 390 -34.92 -0.13 15.04
C GLY A 390 -35.98 -0.38 13.97
N ASN A 391 -35.76 -1.40 13.15
CA ASN A 391 -36.77 -2.16 12.44
C ASN A 391 -36.26 -3.59 12.36
N GLY A 392 -36.70 -4.40 13.34
CA GLY A 392 -36.42 -5.81 13.37
C GLY A 392 -37.13 -6.52 12.23
N GLN A 393 -36.36 -7.01 11.26
CA GLN A 393 -36.57 -8.31 10.61
C GLN A 393 -35.18 -8.84 10.24
N THR A 394 -34.54 -9.51 11.19
CA THR A 394 -33.42 -10.41 10.91
C THR A 394 -33.97 -11.65 10.21
N GLU A 395 -33.81 -11.74 8.88
CA GLU A 395 -33.75 -13.04 8.21
C GLU A 395 -32.40 -13.68 8.55
N GLY A 396 -32.35 -14.36 9.68
CA GLY A 396 -31.30 -15.34 9.96
C GLY A 396 -31.59 -16.64 9.19
N PRO A 397 -30.55 -17.42 8.80
CA PRO A 397 -30.76 -18.68 8.13
C PRO A 397 -31.51 -19.64 9.06
N SER A 398 -32.67 -20.10 8.61
CA SER A 398 -33.58 -21.00 9.30
C SER A 398 -32.90 -22.32 9.71
N ARG A 399 -32.46 -22.41 10.97
CA ARG A 399 -32.17 -23.69 11.64
C ARG A 399 -33.45 -24.23 12.27
N ARG A 400 -33.90 -25.40 11.82
CA ARG A 400 -35.03 -26.13 12.42
C ARG A 400 -34.65 -26.60 13.83
N PRO A 401 -35.57 -26.60 14.81
CA PRO A 401 -35.30 -27.12 16.14
C PRO A 401 -35.21 -28.65 16.09
N ILE A 402 -34.15 -29.21 16.68
CA ILE A 402 -34.09 -30.63 17.07
C ILE A 402 -34.46 -30.69 18.55
N GLU A 403 -35.43 -31.55 18.85
CA GLU A 403 -35.96 -31.80 20.20
C GLU A 403 -34.89 -32.27 21.19
N ASN A 404 -35.08 -31.86 22.45
CA ASN A 404 -34.30 -32.26 23.61
C ASN A 404 -34.37 -33.77 23.86
N GLY A 405 -33.21 -34.39 24.10
CA GLY A 405 -33.08 -35.65 24.80
C GLY A 405 -32.06 -35.48 25.94
N ASP A 406 -32.50 -35.72 27.17
CA ASP A 406 -31.75 -35.59 28.42
C ASP A 406 -30.41 -36.35 28.43
N LYS A 407 -29.36 -35.74 29.04
CA LYS A 407 -28.78 -36.18 30.34
C LYS A 407 -27.39 -35.58 30.62
N LYS A 408 -27.32 -35.00 31.83
CA LYS A 408 -26.25 -35.00 32.85
C LYS A 408 -24.88 -34.37 32.55
N GLU A 409 -24.61 -33.36 33.37
CA GLU A 409 -23.31 -32.79 33.72
C GLU A 409 -22.25 -33.85 34.04
N ASN A 410 -21.02 -33.59 33.60
CA ASN A 410 -19.87 -33.78 34.46
C ASN A 410 -18.78 -32.75 34.14
N LYS A 411 -18.38 -32.01 35.18
CA LYS A 411 -17.18 -31.17 35.22
C LYS A 411 -15.95 -32.06 35.03
N ASN A 412 -14.96 -31.60 34.26
CA ASN A 412 -13.53 -31.67 34.60
C ASN A 412 -12.71 -30.87 33.59
N GLY A 413 -11.83 -30.01 34.14
CA GLY A 413 -10.94 -29.14 33.39
C GLY A 413 -9.82 -29.91 32.68
N TRP A 414 -9.28 -29.30 31.64
CA TRP A 414 -8.13 -29.79 30.89
C TRP A 414 -6.98 -28.80 31.04
N ASP A 415 -5.84 -29.29 31.53
CA ASP A 415 -4.52 -28.66 31.54
C ASP A 415 -3.61 -29.52 30.63
N PRO A 416 -2.83 -28.96 29.68
CA PRO A 416 -2.13 -29.75 28.69
C PRO A 416 -0.74 -30.15 29.18
N SER A 417 -0.52 -31.46 29.37
CA SER A 417 0.82 -32.03 29.36
C SER A 417 0.92 -33.14 28.32
N LEU A 418 1.96 -33.04 27.49
CA LEU A 418 2.38 -34.02 26.47
C LEU A 418 2.49 -35.43 27.07
N PRO A 419 2.40 -36.48 26.23
CA PRO A 419 3.54 -37.38 26.24
C PRO A 419 3.97 -37.95 24.89
N THR A 420 5.29 -38.08 24.83
CA THR A 420 6.16 -38.88 23.96
C THR A 420 5.78 -40.37 23.94
N ASN A 421 6.04 -41.00 22.78
CA ASN A 421 6.02 -42.43 22.46
C ASN A 421 6.23 -43.40 23.63
N GLN A 422 5.44 -44.48 23.66
CA GLN A 422 5.93 -45.81 24.01
C GLN A 422 5.11 -46.94 23.35
N VAL A 423 5.86 -47.84 22.74
CA VAL A 423 5.47 -49.10 22.09
C VAL A 423 5.01 -50.10 23.15
N ILE A 424 3.85 -50.73 22.98
CA ILE A 424 3.56 -52.06 23.57
C ILE A 424 2.82 -52.93 22.55
N SER A 425 3.44 -54.07 22.28
CA SER A 425 2.98 -55.25 21.57
C SER A 425 1.77 -55.93 22.21
N ASN A 426 0.89 -56.51 21.40
CA ASN A 426 0.40 -57.89 21.56
C ASN A 426 -0.45 -58.29 20.35
N GLY A 427 -0.15 -59.45 19.77
CA GLY A 427 -0.63 -59.89 18.45
C GLY A 427 -1.73 -60.95 18.43
N LYS A 428 -1.66 -61.75 17.35
CA LYS A 428 -2.52 -62.87 16.88
C LYS A 428 -3.75 -62.44 16.08
N ASP A 429 -4.06 -62.96 14.88
CA ASP A 429 -3.64 -64.15 14.12
C ASP A 429 -3.77 -63.90 12.60
N GLY A 430 -3.11 -64.72 11.76
CA GLY A 430 -3.74 -65.16 10.51
C GLY A 430 -3.01 -65.02 9.17
N ASN A 431 -2.00 -65.87 8.96
CA ASN A 431 -1.77 -66.71 7.77
C ASN A 431 -1.13 -66.19 6.45
N SER A 432 -0.15 -67.01 6.03
CA SER A 432 0.36 -67.34 4.69
C SER A 432 1.20 -66.35 3.86
N GLY A 433 2.42 -66.79 3.52
CA GLY A 433 3.04 -66.53 2.21
C GLY A 433 4.52 -66.14 2.24
N GLU A 434 5.39 -67.11 1.93
CA GLU A 434 6.82 -67.01 1.57
C GLU A 434 7.03 -65.90 0.49
N ASP A 435 8.18 -65.25 0.29
CA ASP A 435 9.50 -65.85 0.08
C ASP A 435 10.61 -64.78 -0.11
N THR A 436 11.83 -65.20 0.24
CA THR A 436 13.18 -64.85 -0.23
C THR A 436 13.84 -63.46 -0.20
N MET A 437 15.06 -63.51 0.34
CA MET A 437 16.18 -62.57 0.36
C MET A 437 16.84 -62.28 -1.00
N GLY A 438 17.53 -61.13 -1.05
CA GLY A 438 18.60 -60.80 -2.00
C GLY A 438 19.04 -59.33 -1.84
N GLN A 439 19.81 -58.94 -0.82
CA GLN A 439 21.28 -58.89 -0.80
C GLN A 439 21.90 -58.09 -1.98
N LEU A 440 22.39 -56.87 -1.72
CA LEU A 440 23.83 -56.54 -1.66
C LEU A 440 24.10 -55.01 -1.72
N ASN A 441 24.75 -54.55 -0.65
CA ASN A 441 26.00 -53.77 -0.59
C ASN A 441 26.09 -52.43 -1.34
N GLU A 442 26.21 -51.31 -0.60
CA GLU A 442 27.39 -50.78 0.13
C GLU A 442 28.14 -49.77 -0.74
N HIS A 443 28.09 -48.50 -0.30
CA HIS A 443 29.24 -47.69 0.12
C HIS A 443 28.76 -46.23 0.18
N SER A 444 28.42 -45.74 1.38
CA SER A 444 29.33 -45.13 2.37
C SER A 444 29.55 -43.64 2.05
N GLN A 445 28.94 -42.77 2.85
CA GLN A 445 29.61 -41.96 3.88
C GLN A 445 30.24 -40.70 3.24
N GLU A 446 30.03 -39.49 3.75
CA GLU A 446 30.23 -39.14 5.16
C GLU A 446 29.49 -37.84 5.52
N TYR A 447 28.80 -37.90 6.66
CA TYR A 447 28.34 -36.76 7.44
C TYR A 447 29.47 -36.35 8.40
N SER A 448 29.65 -35.05 8.61
CA SER A 448 29.90 -34.43 9.93
C SER A 448 29.83 -32.91 9.72
N GLU A 449 28.76 -32.26 10.19
CA GLU A 449 28.69 -31.60 11.51
C GLU A 449 29.82 -30.59 11.74
N ILE A 450 29.45 -29.31 11.91
CA ILE A 450 29.77 -28.51 13.10
C ILE A 450 28.73 -27.39 13.22
N CYS A 451 28.12 -27.36 14.40
CA CYS A 451 27.23 -26.33 14.92
C CYS A 451 28.01 -25.22 15.64
N LEU A 452 27.35 -24.05 15.74
CA LEU A 452 27.46 -23.00 16.77
C LEU A 452 28.64 -22.00 16.72
N TYR A 453 28.28 -20.72 16.54
CA TYR A 453 28.52 -19.55 17.42
C TYR A 453 28.58 -18.27 16.55
N HIS A 454 27.51 -17.47 16.47
CA HIS A 454 27.31 -16.27 17.28
C HIS A 454 26.00 -15.55 16.95
#